data_AF-A0A6H2NT26-F1
#
_entry.id   AF-A0A6H2NT26-F1
#
_cell.length_a   1.000
_cell.length_b   1.000
_cell.length_c   1.000
_cell.angle_alpha   90.00
_cell.angle_beta   90.00
_cell.angle_gamma   90.00
#
_symmetry.space_group_name_H-M   'P 1'
#
loop_
_entity.id
_entity.type
_entity.pdbx_description
1 polymer ?
#
loop_
_entity_poly.entity_id
_entity_poly.type
_entity_poly.pdbx_seq_one_letter_code
_entity_poly.pdbx_strand_id
1 'polypeptide(L)' 'MESNKTAIVRVIKQNKPNEKVPIWLMRQAGRSLPEYRKAVEKTSNFMEICYSIDLVVELTLQPIKRFDMDAAIIFSDIL' A
#
# COMPACT_ATOMS: atom_id res chain seq x y z
N MET A 1 2.67 5.00 24.09
CA MET A 1 2.48 3.89 23.14
C MET A 1 3.37 4.19 21.94
N GLU A 2 4.55 3.58 21.86
CA GLU A 2 5.48 3.85 20.77
C GLU A 2 4.85 3.48 19.42
N SER A 3 5.04 4.33 18.42
CA SER A 3 4.47 4.15 17.09
C SER A 3 5.07 2.90 16.41
N ASN A 4 4.25 1.86 16.19
CA ASN A 4 4.62 0.65 15.45
C ASN A 4 5.04 0.91 13.99
N LYS A 5 4.85 2.13 13.47
CA LYS A 5 5.07 2.51 12.06
C LYS A 5 6.52 2.46 11.57
N THR A 6 7.45 1.96 12.39
CA THR A 6 8.87 1.75 12.01
C THR A 6 9.33 0.29 12.14
N ALA A 7 8.42 -0.64 12.45
CA ALA A 7 8.74 -2.05 12.68
C ALA A 7 9.48 -2.68 11.50
N ILE A 8 8.99 -2.49 10.27
CA ILE A 8 9.62 -3.03 9.05
C ILE A 8 11.03 -2.48 8.83
N VAL A 9 11.23 -1.18 9.02
CA VAL A 9 12.55 -0.53 8.87
C VAL A 9 13.54 -1.07 9.89
N ARG A 10 13.09 -1.30 11.12
CA ARG A 10 13.92 -1.87 12.20
C ARG A 10 14.37 -3.28 11.85
N VAL A 11 13.46 -4.16 11.44
CA VAL A 11 13.78 -5.55 11.06
C VAL A 11 14.79 -5.58 9.92
N ILE A 12 14.57 -4.77 8.87
CA ILE A 12 15.49 -4.69 7.72
C ILE A 12 16.88 -4.21 8.15
N LYS A 13 16.96 -3.14 8.97
CA LYS A 13 18.25 -2.56 9.38
C LYS A 13 19.03 -3.44 10.36
N GLN A 14 18.34 -4.10 11.28
CA GLN A 14 18.99 -4.87 12.35
C GLN A 14 19.21 -6.32 11.97
N ASN A 15 18.56 -6.81 10.91
CA ASN A 15 18.55 -8.20 10.49
C ASN A 15 18.19 -9.16 11.65
N LYS A 16 17.23 -8.73 12.49
CA LYS A 16 16.72 -9.47 13.64
C LYS A 16 15.19 -9.39 13.68
N PRO A 17 14.49 -10.46 14.09
CA PRO A 17 13.04 -10.43 14.24
C PRO A 17 12.63 -9.53 15.42
N ASN A 18 11.51 -8.82 15.25
CA ASN A 18 10.80 -8.15 16.35
C ASN A 18 9.81 -9.12 17.01
N GLU A 19 9.31 -8.77 18.20
CA GLU A 19 8.23 -9.50 18.88
C GLU A 19 6.97 -9.65 18.00
N LYS A 20 6.62 -8.59 17.25
CA LYS A 20 5.60 -8.63 16.20
C LYS A 20 6.28 -8.59 14.83
N VAL A 21 6.04 -9.61 14.01
CA VAL A 21 6.54 -9.67 12.63
C VAL A 21 5.75 -8.68 11.78
N PRO A 22 6.40 -7.69 11.12
CA PRO A 22 5.71 -6.75 10.25
C PRO A 22 5.22 -7.44 8.98
N ILE A 23 4.03 -7.09 8.50
CA ILE A 23 3.39 -7.67 7.32
C ILE A 23 3.00 -6.61 6.29
N TRP A 24 3.25 -6.95 5.03
CA TRP A 24 2.74 -6.28 3.84
C TRP A 24 2.62 -7.32 2.72
N LEU A 25 1.85 -7.02 1.68
CA LEU A 25 1.67 -7.92 0.55
C LEU A 25 2.02 -7.24 -0.77
N MET A 26 2.68 -7.99 -1.65
CA MET A 26 2.82 -7.55 -3.04
C MET A 26 1.43 -7.39 -3.66
N ARG A 27 1.21 -6.29 -4.39
CA ARG A 27 -0.08 -5.93 -5.01
C ARG A 27 -1.23 -5.79 -3.98
N GLN A 28 -0.91 -5.34 -2.76
CA GLN A 28 -1.91 -5.07 -1.72
C GLN A 28 -2.99 -4.05 -2.13
N ALA A 29 -2.64 -3.07 -2.98
CA ALA A 29 -3.58 -2.15 -3.62
C ALA A 29 -3.98 -2.73 -4.99
N GLY A 30 -5.23 -3.17 -5.13
CA GLY A 30 -5.68 -3.77 -6.38
C GLY A 30 -7.11 -4.24 -6.37
N ARG A 31 -7.49 -4.93 -7.47
CA ARG A 31 -8.86 -5.37 -7.77
C ARG A 31 -9.49 -6.30 -6.74
N SER A 32 -8.76 -6.81 -5.75
CA SER A 32 -9.33 -7.55 -4.62
C SER A 32 -10.15 -6.65 -3.69
N LEU A 33 -9.87 -5.34 -3.68
CA LEU A 33 -10.55 -4.37 -2.83
C LEU A 33 -11.77 -3.75 -3.55
N PRO A 34 -12.96 -3.72 -2.94
CA PRO A 34 -14.11 -3.04 -3.53
C PRO A 34 -13.90 -1.52 -3.66
N GLU A 35 -13.21 -0.89 -2.71
CA GLU A 35 -12.85 0.53 -2.75
C GLU A 35 -11.86 0.86 -3.88
N TYR A 36 -10.96 -0.06 -4.24
CA TYR A 36 -10.11 0.09 -5.41
C TYR A 36 -10.97 0.19 -6.68
N ARG A 37 -11.90 -0.76 -6.85
CA ARG A 37 -12.78 -0.80 -8.03
C ARG A 37 -13.61 0.47 -8.16
N LYS A 38 -14.12 0.96 -7.03
CA LYS A 38 -14.89 2.21 -6.97
C LYS A 38 -14.05 3.44 -7.33
N ALA A 39 -12.82 3.53 -6.84
CA ALA A 39 -11.92 4.66 -7.12
C ALA A 39 -11.59 4.78 -8.61
N VAL A 40 -11.43 3.64 -9.29
CA VAL A 40 -11.01 3.60 -10.72
C VAL A 40 -12.18 3.40 -11.69
N GLU A 41 -13.43 3.37 -11.19
CA GLU A 41 -14.63 3.08 -11.99
C GLU A 41 -14.80 4.06 -13.16
N LYS A 42 -14.39 5.31 -12.98
CA LYS A 42 -14.52 6.38 -13.98
C LYS A 42 -13.28 6.59 -14.83
N THR A 43 -12.18 5.88 -14.55
CA THR A 43 -10.94 6.02 -15.33
C THR A 43 -11.01 5.18 -16.60
N SER A 44 -10.52 5.74 -17.70
CA SER A 44 -10.67 5.12 -19.03
C SER A 44 -9.59 4.08 -19.30
N ASN A 45 -8.39 4.27 -18.72
CA ASN A 45 -7.29 3.33 -18.87
C ASN A 45 -6.38 3.32 -17.63
N PHE A 46 -5.53 2.30 -17.53
CA PHE A 46 -4.65 2.10 -16.38
C PHE A 46 -3.58 3.19 -16.24
N MET A 47 -3.06 3.72 -17.35
CA MET A 47 -2.03 4.76 -17.31
C MET A 47 -2.56 6.08 -16.74
N GLU A 48 -3.81 6.43 -17.03
CA GLU A 48 -4.50 7.58 -16.45
C GLU A 48 -4.52 7.50 -14.91
N ILE A 49 -4.72 6.29 -14.36
CA ILE A 49 -4.65 6.06 -12.91
C ILE A 49 -3.24 6.35 -12.40
N CYS A 50 -2.20 5.79 -13.06
CA CYS A 50 -0.81 5.95 -12.65
C CYS A 50 -0.29 7.39 -12.76
N TYR A 51 -0.84 8.21 -13.67
CA TYR A 51 -0.48 9.62 -13.82
C TYR A 51 -1.31 10.58 -12.97
N SER A 52 -2.39 10.10 -12.33
CA SER A 52 -3.17 10.90 -11.40
C SER A 52 -2.61 10.79 -9.98
N ILE A 53 -1.97 11.86 -9.51
CA ILE A 53 -1.40 11.92 -8.15
C ILE A 53 -2.45 11.59 -7.09
N ASP A 54 -3.66 12.15 -7.24
CA ASP A 54 -4.74 11.94 -6.27
C ASP A 54 -5.17 10.47 -6.21
N LEU A 55 -5.31 9.81 -7.37
CA LEU A 55 -5.63 8.38 -7.42
C LEU A 55 -4.48 7.53 -6.88
N VAL A 56 -3.24 7.79 -7.26
CA VAL A 56 -2.07 7.05 -6.76
C VAL A 56 -1.99 7.13 -5.23
N VAL A 57 -2.18 8.32 -4.65
CA VAL A 57 -2.19 8.53 -3.20
C VAL A 57 -3.34 7.76 -2.56
N GLU A 58 -4.56 7.87 -3.11
CA GLU A 58 -5.72 7.16 -2.60
C GLU A 58 -5.47 5.65 -2.59
N LEU A 59 -5.14 5.07 -3.75
CA LEU A 59 -4.97 3.64 -3.95
C LEU A 59 -3.83 3.07 -3.10
N THR A 60 -2.71 3.78 -3.01
CA THR A 60 -1.56 3.39 -2.16
C THR A 60 -1.96 3.27 -0.69
N LEU A 61 -2.87 4.13 -0.21
CA LEU A 61 -3.28 4.18 1.19
C LEU A 61 -4.47 3.27 1.53
N GLN A 62 -5.23 2.77 0.55
CA GLN A 62 -6.37 1.87 0.80
C GLN A 62 -6.01 0.65 1.67
N PRO A 63 -4.91 -0.10 1.41
CA PRO A 63 -4.55 -1.27 2.21
C PRO A 63 -4.11 -0.89 3.63
N ILE A 64 -3.48 0.28 3.80
CA ILE A 64 -3.08 0.80 5.12
C ILE A 64 -4.32 1.11 5.94
N LYS A 65 -5.29 1.81 5.34
CA LYS A 65 -6.54 2.19 6.01
C LYS A 65 -7.42 0.98 6.35
N ARG A 66 -7.43 -0.04 5.48
CA ARG A 66 -8.29 -1.22 5.65
C ARG A 66 -7.72 -2.25 6.62
N PHE A 67 -6.40 -2.48 6.58
CA PHE A 67 -5.77 -3.61 7.25
C PHE A 67 -4.68 -3.22 8.25
N ASP A 68 -4.36 -1.93 8.39
CA ASP A 68 -3.26 -1.44 9.24
C ASP A 68 -1.91 -2.14 8.92
N MET A 69 -1.64 -2.32 7.62
CA MET A 69 -0.40 -2.92 7.12
C MET A 69 0.82 -2.12 7.58
N ASP A 70 1.93 -2.82 7.84
CA ASP A 70 3.16 -2.21 8.36
C ASP A 70 3.96 -1.42 7.30
N ALA A 71 3.60 -1.56 6.02
CA ALA A 71 4.23 -0.83 4.92
C ALA A 71 3.25 -0.52 3.78
N ALA A 72 3.47 0.63 3.14
CA ALA A 72 2.86 0.99 1.88
C ALA A 72 3.84 0.74 0.73
N ILE A 73 3.34 0.22 -0.37
CA ILE A 73 4.05 0.18 -1.65
C ILE A 73 3.35 1.14 -2.61
N ILE A 74 4.12 2.02 -3.24
CA ILE A 74 3.58 3.03 -4.16
C ILE A 74 2.86 2.33 -5.30
N PHE A 75 1.62 2.77 -5.55
CA PHE A 75 0.86 2.31 -6.70
C PHE A 75 1.43 2.93 -7.98
N SER A 76 1.98 2.09 -8.85
CA SER A 76 2.53 2.47 -10.16
C SER A 76 2.61 1.24 -11.05
N ASP A 77 2.91 1.46 -12.32
CA ASP A 77 3.37 0.41 -13.24
C ASP A 77 4.90 0.30 -13.28
N ILE A 78 5.39 -0.83 -13.79
CA ILE A 78 6.82 -1.07 -14.05
C ILE A 78 7.15 -1.19 -15.56
N LEU A 79 6.13 -1.14 -16.42
CA LEU A 79 6.26 -1.24 -17.88
C LEU A 79 6.65 0.10 -18.52
#